data_AF-A0A1C5ZEN8-F1
#
_entry.id   AF-A0A1C5ZEN8-F1
#
_cell.length_a   1.000
_cell.length_b   1.000
_cell.length_c   1.000
_cell.angle_alpha   90.00
_cell.angle_beta   90.00
_cell.angle_gamma   90.00
#
_symmetry.space_group_name_H-M   'P 1'
#
loop_
_entity.id
_entity.type
_entity.pdbx_description
1 polymer ?
#
loop_
_entity_poly.entity_id
_entity_poly.type
_entity_poly.pdbx_seq_one_letter_code
_entity_poly.pdbx_strand_id
1 'polypeptide(L)'
;MADIMRDAQKRIEDIRRRTVKIVVRRDGSPVPDAQVELRMNRHQFLFGCDCYCANTYDTPEKEKRHKELFSGLFNYATLPFYWGQYEPVRGEKSEKRLSNMVE
;
A
#
# COMPACT_ATOMS: atom_id res chain seq x y z
N MET A 1 -9.81 18.73 18.97
CA MET A 1 -8.77 17.67 19.01
C MET A 1 -9.35 16.31 19.41
N ALA A 2 -10.18 16.24 20.45
CA ALA A 2 -10.83 14.99 20.86
C ALA A 2 -11.71 14.35 19.76
N ASP A 3 -12.46 15.16 19.01
CA ASP A 3 -13.36 14.65 17.95
C ASP A 3 -12.61 14.02 16.78
N ILE A 4 -11.49 14.63 16.35
CA ILE A 4 -10.64 14.10 15.28
C ILE A 4 -10.10 12.70 15.64
N MET A 5 -9.66 12.53 16.88
CA MET A 5 -9.13 11.25 17.36
C MET A 5 -10.24 10.20 17.46
N ARG A 6 -11.44 10.60 17.90
CA ARG A 6 -12.61 9.72 17.96
C ARG A 6 -13.03 9.25 16.57
N ASP A 7 -13.07 10.15 15.59
CA ASP A 7 -13.39 9.82 14.20
C ASP A 7 -12.34 8.91 13.56
N ALA A 8 -11.06 9.15 13.86
CA ALA A 8 -9.99 8.28 13.41
C ALA A 8 -10.16 6.86 13.96
N GLN A 9 -10.47 6.72 15.25
CA GLN A 9 -10.72 5.43 15.88
C GLN A 9 -11.90 4.70 15.23
N LYS A 10 -13.02 5.40 15.02
CA LYS A 10 -14.21 4.84 14.36
C LYS A 10 -13.89 4.32 12.96
N ARG A 11 -13.14 5.07 12.15
CA ARG A 11 -12.72 4.62 10.81
C ARG A 11 -11.80 3.40 10.85
N ILE A 12 -10.94 3.27 11.87
CA ILE A 12 -10.10 2.07 12.03
C ILE A 12 -10.99 0.84 12.25
N GLU A 13 -12.00 0.96 13.09
CA GLU A 13 -12.95 -0.12 13.37
C GLU A 13 -13.79 -0.49 12.15
N ASP A 14 -14.33 0.51 11.45
CA ASP A 14 -15.25 0.30 10.33
C ASP A 14 -14.55 -0.14 9.03
N ILE A 15 -13.33 0.32 8.78
CA ILE A 15 -12.67 0.21 7.47
C ILE A 15 -11.42 -0.67 7.51
N ARG A 16 -10.69 -0.69 8.63
CA ARG A 16 -9.37 -1.35 8.72
C ARG A 16 -9.37 -2.63 9.55
N ARG A 17 -10.48 -2.94 10.22
CA ARG A 17 -10.65 -4.17 11.01
C ARG A 17 -11.84 -4.95 10.46
N ARG A 18 -11.75 -6.27 10.56
CA ARG A 18 -12.87 -7.16 10.26
C ARG A 18 -12.78 -8.39 11.13
N THR A 19 -13.92 -8.82 11.65
CA THR A 19 -14.03 -10.11 12.33
C THR A 19 -13.98 -11.22 11.29
N VAL A 20 -13.10 -12.19 11.50
CA VAL A 20 -12.97 -13.40 10.68
C VAL A 20 -13.26 -14.62 11.53
N LYS A 21 -14.06 -15.53 10.99
CA LYS A 21 -14.34 -16.83 11.60
C LYS A 21 -13.54 -17.89 10.86
N ILE A 22 -12.76 -18.67 11.60
CA ILE A 22 -11.91 -19.73 11.06
C ILE A 22 -12.47 -21.07 11.53
N VAL A 23 -12.63 -22.00 10.60
CA VAL A 23 -13.13 -23.35 10.87
C VAL A 23 -12.18 -24.33 10.21
N VAL A 24 -11.47 -25.11 11.02
CA VAL A 24 -10.63 -26.21 10.54
C VAL A 24 -11.53 -27.42 10.30
N ARG A 25 -11.39 -28.05 9.13
CA ARG A 25 -12.17 -29.23 8.75
C ARG A 25 -11.27 -30.40 8.41
N ARG A 26 -11.73 -31.61 8.77
CA ARG A 26 -11.18 -32.89 8.33
C ARG A 26 -12.35 -33.72 7.81
N ASP A 27 -12.27 -34.18 6.57
CA ASP A 27 -13.32 -34.99 5.91
C ASP A 27 -14.72 -34.36 5.99
N GLY A 28 -14.78 -33.03 5.80
CA GLY A 28 -16.03 -32.26 5.84
C GLY A 28 -16.53 -31.89 7.24
N SER A 29 -15.97 -32.48 8.30
CA SER A 29 -16.38 -32.24 9.69
C SER A 29 -15.48 -31.22 10.39
N PRO A 30 -16.03 -30.31 11.23
CA PRO A 30 -15.22 -29.39 12.05
C PRO A 30 -14.33 -30.15 13.04
N VAL A 31 -13.09 -29.71 13.20
CA VAL A 31 -12.17 -30.22 14.22
C VAL A 31 -12.27 -29.35 15.47
N PRO A 32 -12.74 -29.87 16.62
CA PRO A 32 -12.77 -29.13 17.87
C PRO A 32 -11.35 -28.85 18.38
N ASP A 33 -11.17 -27.72 19.06
CA ASP A 33 -9.92 -27.32 19.73
C ASP A 33 -8.66 -27.35 18.85
N ALA A 34 -8.85 -27.22 17.54
CA ALA A 34 -7.77 -27.18 16.57
C ALA A 34 -6.82 -26.00 16.87
N GLN A 35 -5.54 -26.32 17.03
CA GLN A 35 -4.50 -25.31 17.20
C GLN A 35 -4.21 -24.66 15.84
N VAL A 36 -4.33 -23.33 15.79
CA VAL A 36 -4.09 -22.54 14.57
C VAL A 36 -3.17 -21.37 14.87
N GLU A 37 -2.21 -21.12 13.99
CA GLU A 37 -1.43 -19.87 13.95
C GLU A 37 -1.93 -19.01 12.79
N LEU A 38 -2.14 -17.72 13.04
CA LEU A 38 -2.58 -16.77 12.03
C LEU A 38 -1.56 -15.66 11.91
N ARG A 39 -1.12 -15.40 10.68
CA ARG A 39 -0.23 -14.29 10.36
C ARG A 39 -0.88 -13.41 9.30
N MET A 40 -1.09 -12.14 9.62
CA MET A 40 -1.51 -11.15 8.63
C MET A 40 -0.29 -10.75 7.78
N ASN A 41 -0.21 -11.26 6.56
CA ASN A 41 0.91 -10.96 5.66
C ASN A 41 0.74 -9.62 4.94
N ARG A 42 -0.50 -9.21 4.66
CA ARG A 42 -0.81 -7.93 4.00
C ARG A 42 -2.21 -7.46 4.38
N HIS A 43 -2.45 -6.16 4.26
CA HIS A 43 -3.75 -5.54 4.47
C HIS A 43 -4.42 -5.16 3.14
N GLN A 44 -5.75 -5.14 3.13
CA GLN A 44 -6.54 -4.74 1.94
C GLN A 44 -6.70 -3.22 1.80
N PHE A 45 -6.67 -2.47 2.91
CA PHE A 45 -6.73 -1.01 2.83
C PHE A 45 -5.45 -0.47 2.18
N LEU A 46 -5.54 0.67 1.50
CA LEU A 46 -4.38 1.32 0.90
C LEU A 46 -3.51 1.95 1.99
N PHE A 47 -2.24 1.55 2.01
CA PHE A 47 -1.17 2.07 2.88
C PHE A 47 0.03 2.35 1.99
N GLY A 48 0.41 3.61 1.92
CA GLY A 48 1.36 4.08 0.94
C GLY A 48 2.05 5.36 1.35
N CYS A 49 3.06 5.71 0.56
CA CYS A 49 3.83 6.95 0.65
C CYS A 49 3.98 7.53 -0.77
N ASP A 50 4.46 8.76 -0.86
CA ASP A 50 5.01 9.25 -2.11
C ASP A 50 6.23 8.40 -2.54
N CYS A 51 6.38 8.19 -3.85
CA CYS A 51 7.48 7.42 -4.43
C CYS A 51 8.37 8.32 -5.29
N TYR A 52 8.65 9.54 -4.82
CA TYR A 52 9.29 10.58 -5.64
C TYR A 52 10.75 10.26 -5.97
N CYS A 53 11.43 9.52 -5.10
CA CYS A 53 12.83 9.14 -5.27
C CYS A 53 13.00 7.89 -6.16
N ALA A 54 11.92 7.26 -6.62
CA ALA A 54 12.04 6.12 -7.52
C ALA A 54 12.75 6.53 -8.81
N ASN A 55 13.72 5.72 -9.23
CA ASN A 55 14.55 5.96 -10.41
C ASN A 55 15.41 7.25 -10.33
N THR A 56 15.69 7.76 -9.12
CA THR A 56 16.57 8.92 -8.89
C THR A 56 17.89 8.58 -8.18
N TYR A 57 18.08 7.33 -7.74
CA TYR A 57 19.29 6.90 -7.07
C TYR A 57 20.47 6.74 -8.05
N ASP A 58 21.66 7.02 -7.54
CA ASP A 58 22.92 7.07 -8.29
C ASP A 58 23.46 5.70 -8.72
N THR A 59 22.99 4.61 -8.08
CA THR A 59 23.41 3.25 -8.45
C THR A 59 22.24 2.29 -8.60
N PRO A 60 22.33 1.29 -9.51
CA PRO A 60 21.30 0.26 -9.66
C PRO A 60 21.00 -0.51 -8.37
N GLU A 61 21.98 -0.68 -7.49
CA GLU A 61 21.81 -1.40 -6.22
C GLU A 61 20.95 -0.60 -5.24
N LYS A 62 21.13 0.73 -5.19
CA LYS A 62 20.32 1.62 -4.35
C LYS A 62 18.88 1.68 -4.86
N GLU A 63 18.69 1.76 -6.18
CA GLU A 63 17.37 1.64 -6.82
C GLU A 63 16.67 0.34 -6.44
N LYS A 64 17.36 -0.79 -6.65
CA LYS A 64 16.81 -2.11 -6.36
C LYS A 64 16.42 -2.23 -4.89
N ARG A 65 17.29 -1.81 -3.97
CA ARG A 65 17.04 -1.82 -2.52
C ARG A 65 15.85 -0.95 -2.14
N HIS A 66 15.72 0.24 -2.74
CA HIS A 66 14.56 1.09 -2.51
C HIS A 66 13.27 0.41 -2.97
N LYS A 67 13.24 -0.13 -4.20
CA LYS A 67 12.07 -0.84 -4.75
C LYS A 67 11.66 -2.03 -3.87
N GLU A 68 12.62 -2.82 -3.41
CA GLU A 68 12.37 -3.97 -2.51
C GLU A 68 11.76 -3.53 -1.17
N LEU A 69 12.34 -2.53 -0.51
CA LEU A 69 11.85 -2.05 0.78
C LEU A 69 10.50 -1.35 0.65
N PHE A 70 10.32 -0.52 -0.37
CA PHE A 70 9.08 0.21 -0.62
C PHE A 70 7.93 -0.76 -0.91
N SER A 71 8.11 -1.70 -1.83
CA SER A 71 7.05 -2.67 -2.19
C SER A 71 6.79 -3.72 -1.10
N GLY A 72 7.80 -4.02 -0.27
CA GLY A 72 7.65 -4.88 0.90
C GLY A 72 6.82 -4.25 2.02
N LEU A 73 6.86 -2.91 2.18
CA LEU A 73 6.13 -2.20 3.23
C LEU A 73 4.78 -1.66 2.75
N PHE A 74 4.73 -1.06 1.56
CA PHE A 74 3.59 -0.34 1.04
C PHE A 74 2.83 -1.10 -0.05
N ASN A 75 1.54 -0.86 -0.15
CA ASN A 75 0.69 -1.38 -1.23
C ASN A 75 0.09 -0.29 -2.13
N TYR A 76 0.48 0.96 -1.90
CA TYR A 76 0.00 2.13 -2.61
C TYR A 76 1.12 3.15 -2.73
N ALA A 77 1.15 3.90 -3.83
CA ALA A 77 2.16 4.93 -4.07
C ALA A 77 1.49 6.18 -4.64
N THR A 78 1.96 7.35 -4.20
CA THR A 78 1.61 8.63 -4.83
C THR A 78 2.75 9.05 -5.75
N LEU A 79 2.43 9.32 -7.02
CA LEU A 79 3.40 9.85 -7.99
C LEU A 79 3.44 11.39 -7.91
N PRO A 80 4.58 12.03 -8.25
CA PRO A 80 4.74 13.48 -8.23
C PRO A 80 4.02 14.13 -9.43
N PHE A 81 2.70 14.01 -9.45
CA PHE A 81 1.83 14.66 -10.43
C PHE A 81 1.56 16.10 -9.99
N TYR A 82 2.18 17.05 -10.69
CA TYR A 82 1.92 18.46 -10.55
C TYR A 82 1.62 19.03 -11.92
N TRP A 83 0.50 19.76 -12.07
CA TRP A 83 0.03 20.21 -13.38
C TRP A 83 1.09 21.03 -14.13
N GLY A 84 1.74 21.99 -13.47
CA GLY A 84 2.80 22.80 -14.09
C GLY A 84 4.04 22.02 -14.55
N GLN A 85 4.28 20.83 -13.98
CA GLN A 85 5.34 19.91 -14.45
C GLN A 85 4.82 18.90 -15.49
N TYR A 86 3.52 18.61 -15.47
CA TYR A 86 2.89 17.67 -16.38
C TYR A 86 2.62 18.33 -17.75
N GLU A 87 2.12 19.56 -17.78
CA GLU A 87 1.82 20.31 -19.00
C GLU A 87 2.38 21.74 -18.87
N PRO A 88 3.72 21.90 -18.95
CA PRO A 88 4.36 23.22 -18.82
C PRO A 88 4.01 24.15 -19.98
N VAL A 89 3.77 23.58 -21.17
CA VAL A 89 3.25 24.26 -22.35
C VAL A 89 1.91 23.62 -22.69
N ARG A 90 0.88 24.45 -22.92
CA ARG A 90 -0.46 23.97 -23.23
C ARG A 90 -0.44 23.02 -24.44
N GLY A 91 -0.93 21.80 -24.24
CA GLY A 91 -0.95 20.72 -25.22
C GLY A 91 0.28 19.79 -25.19
N GLU A 92 1.36 20.18 -24.52
CA GLU A 92 2.61 19.41 -24.46
C GLU A 92 2.74 18.68 -23.11
N LYS A 93 2.30 17.42 -23.07
CA LYS A 93 2.25 16.60 -21.86
C LYS A 93 3.53 15.81 -21.64
N SER A 94 4.10 15.90 -20.43
CA SER A 94 5.23 15.11 -19.93
C SER A 94 4.78 13.76 -19.37
N GLU A 95 3.95 13.02 -20.10
CA GLU A 95 3.35 11.75 -19.65
C GLU A 95 4.40 10.69 -19.32
N LYS A 96 5.42 10.55 -20.18
CA LYS A 96 6.52 9.59 -20.01
C LYS A 96 7.26 9.73 -18.68
N ARG A 97 7.33 10.95 -18.14
CA ARG A 97 7.98 11.20 -16.84
C ARG A 97 7.30 10.42 -15.72
N LEU A 98 5.97 10.30 -15.75
CA LEU A 98 5.19 9.62 -14.72
C LEU A 98 5.09 8.12 -14.99
N SER A 99 4.91 7.71 -16.25
CA SER A 99 4.82 6.27 -16.58
C SER A 99 6.12 5.53 -16.24
N ASN A 100 7.28 6.14 -16.50
CA ASN A 100 8.58 5.54 -16.17
C ASN A 100 8.80 5.32 -14.66
N MET A 101 7.99 5.92 -13.78
CA MET A 101 8.09 5.70 -12.32
C MET A 101 7.35 4.45 -11.85
N VAL A 102 6.48 3.87 -12.68
CA VAL A 102 5.68 2.68 -12.37
C VAL A 102 6.07 1.44 -13.19
N GLU A 103 7.00 1.60 -14.13
CA GLU A 103 7.67 0.51 -14.86
C GLU A 103 8.85 -0.06 -14.07
#